data_AF-A0A2I6QK31-F1
#
_entry.id   AF-A0A2I6QK31-F1
#
_cell.length_a   1.000
_cell.length_b   1.000
_cell.length_c   1.000
_cell.angle_alpha   90.00
_cell.angle_beta   90.00
_cell.angle_gamma   90.00
#
_symmetry.space_group_name_H-M   'P 1'
#
loop_
_entity.id
_entity.type
_entity.pdbx_description
1 polymer ?
#
loop_
_entity_poly.entity_id
_entity_poly.type
_entity_poly.pdbx_seq_one_letter_code
_entity_poly.pdbx_strand_id
1 'polypeptide(L)'
;MIAFGIKRLAPINQWYNVTLTEGRNREVRRLWEAVGVQVSRLIRVRYGDIPLPKGLPRGGWTELDLAQTNYLRELVELPPETSSKVAVEKTVVA
;
A
#
# COMPACT_ATOMS: atom_id res chain seq x y z
N MET A 1 1.95 -4.11 -2.71
CA MET A 1 0.70 -4.73 -3.22
C MET A 1 -0.30 -3.64 -3.57
N ILE A 2 -0.89 -3.72 -4.75
CA ILE A 2 -1.87 -2.76 -5.28
C ILE A 2 -3.18 -3.52 -5.49
N ALA A 3 -4.28 -3.00 -4.95
CA ALA A 3 -5.61 -3.48 -5.22
C ALA A 3 -6.29 -2.56 -6.23
N PHE A 4 -7.00 -3.10 -7.20
CA PHE A 4 -7.64 -2.28 -8.21
C PHE A 4 -8.94 -2.91 -8.69
N GLY A 5 -9.87 -2.04 -9.07
CA GLY A 5 -11.13 -2.39 -9.68
C GLY A 5 -11.00 -2.35 -11.20
N ILE A 6 -11.43 -3.42 -11.84
CA ILE A 6 -11.58 -3.54 -13.28
C ILE A 6 -13.04 -3.31 -13.65
N LYS A 7 -13.27 -2.50 -14.69
CA LYS A 7 -14.57 -2.36 -15.33
C LYS A 7 -14.46 -2.93 -16.74
N ARG A 8 -14.92 -4.17 -16.91
CA ARG A 8 -15.13 -4.76 -18.25
C ARG A 8 -16.51 -4.32 -18.75
N LEU A 9 -16.81 -4.57 -20.03
CA LEU A 9 -18.14 -4.43 -20.67
C LEU A 9 -19.30 -5.17 -19.97
N ALA A 10 -19.08 -5.74 -18.78
CA ALA A 10 -20.06 -6.39 -17.93
C ALA A 10 -20.65 -5.41 -16.89
N PRO A 11 -21.87 -5.65 -16.39
CA PRO A 11 -22.56 -4.74 -15.46
C PRO A 11 -21.90 -4.58 -14.07
N ILE A 12 -20.89 -5.40 -13.72
CA ILE A 12 -20.30 -5.45 -12.37
C ILE A 12 -18.77 -5.23 -12.44
N ASN A 13 -18.27 -4.34 -11.57
CA ASN A 13 -16.83 -4.14 -11.36
C ASN A 13 -16.24 -5.31 -10.56
N GLN A 14 -15.08 -5.83 -11.00
CA GLN A 14 -14.35 -6.89 -10.29
C GLN A 14 -13.09 -6.33 -9.63
N TRP A 15 -12.74 -6.82 -8.45
CA TRP A 15 -11.56 -6.39 -7.69
C TRP A 15 -10.43 -7.42 -7.80
N TYR A 16 -9.22 -6.92 -8.05
CA TYR A 16 -8.02 -7.73 -8.19
C TYR A 16 -6.90 -7.17 -7.33
N ASN A 17 -6.13 -8.07 -6.70
CA ASN A 17 -4.91 -7.73 -5.96
C ASN A 17 -3.71 -8.15 -6.79
N VAL A 18 -2.81 -7.20 -7.06
CA VAL A 18 -1.58 -7.43 -7.84
C VAL A 18 -0.38 -6.92 -7.05
N THR A 19 0.72 -7.65 -7.14
CA THR A 19 2.02 -7.27 -6.57
C THR A 19 2.96 -6.93 -7.72
N LEU A 20 3.50 -5.71 -7.69
CA LEU A 20 4.60 -5.29 -8.54
C LEU A 20 5.80 -5.01 -7.64
N THR A 21 6.98 -5.40 -8.12
CA THR A 21 8.27 -5.10 -7.51
C THR A 21 8.89 -3.84 -8.09
N GLU A 22 8.54 -3.50 -9.35
CA GLU A 22 8.86 -2.22 -9.97
C GLU A 22 7.68 -1.22 -9.87
N GLY A 23 8.01 0.06 -10.11
CA GLY A 23 7.07 1.18 -10.00
C GLY A 23 7.11 2.08 -11.22
N ARG A 24 7.06 1.53 -12.44
CA ARG A 24 7.12 2.36 -13.65
C ARG A 24 5.84 3.21 -13.78
N ASN A 25 5.95 4.37 -14.43
CA ASN A 25 4.84 5.32 -14.53
C ASN A 25 3.59 4.66 -15.15
N ARG A 26 2.48 4.58 -14.41
CA ARG A 26 1.22 3.93 -14.84
C ARG A 26 1.35 2.46 -15.27
N GLU A 27 2.31 1.71 -14.73
CA GLU A 27 2.58 0.32 -15.14
C GLU A 27 1.35 -0.60 -15.03
N VAL A 28 0.64 -0.58 -13.89
CA VAL A 28 -0.59 -1.36 -13.71
C VAL A 28 -1.61 -1.06 -14.82
N ARG A 29 -1.85 0.21 -15.12
CA ARG A 29 -2.83 0.58 -16.17
C ARG A 29 -2.39 0.09 -17.54
N ARG A 30 -1.10 0.24 -17.87
CA ARG A 30 -0.54 -0.21 -19.16
C ARG A 30 -0.63 -1.72 -19.33
N LEU A 31 -0.35 -2.50 -18.28
CA LEU A 31 -0.49 -3.96 -18.30
C LEU A 31 -1.93 -4.39 -18.59
N TRP A 32 -2.92 -3.75 -17.96
CA TRP A 32 -4.34 -4.08 -18.19
C TRP A 32 -4.88 -3.57 -19.53
N GLU A 33 -4.46 -2.38 -19.96
CA GLU A 33 -4.82 -1.85 -21.28
C GLU A 33 -4.27 -2.74 -22.40
N ALA A 34 -3.08 -3.31 -22.24
CA ALA A 34 -2.49 -4.25 -23.22
C ALA A 34 -3.32 -5.52 -23.40
N VAL A 35 -4.10 -5.95 -22.40
CA VAL A 35 -5.03 -7.09 -22.49
C VAL A 35 -6.48 -6.65 -22.78
N GLY A 36 -6.69 -5.39 -23.17
CA GLY A 36 -8.00 -4.86 -23.55
C GLY A 36 -8.93 -4.58 -22.37
N VAL A 37 -8.38 -4.30 -21.19
CA VAL A 37 -9.14 -4.13 -19.94
C VAL A 37 -8.92 -2.75 -19.35
N GLN A 38 -10.02 -2.07 -18.99
CA GLN A 38 -9.98 -0.73 -18.41
C GLN A 38 -10.00 -0.77 -16.87
N VAL A 39 -9.05 -0.05 -16.26
CA VAL A 39 -8.94 0.07 -14.79
C VAL A 39 -9.76 1.26 -14.31
N SER A 40 -10.82 0.99 -13.55
CA SER A 40 -11.71 2.04 -13.01
C SER A 40 -11.19 2.67 -11.72
N ARG A 41 -10.62 1.85 -10.82
CA ARG A 41 -10.14 2.29 -9.50
C ARG A 41 -8.79 1.64 -9.20
N LEU A 42 -7.81 2.41 -8.76
CA LEU A 42 -6.48 1.93 -8.38
C LEU A 42 -6.19 2.39 -6.95
N ILE A 43 -5.93 1.45 -6.03
CA ILE A 43 -5.62 1.74 -4.63
C ILE A 43 -4.37 0.95 -4.23
N ARG A 44 -3.34 1.65 -3.75
CA ARG A 44 -2.21 0.96 -3.12
C ARG A 44 -2.59 0.56 -1.71
N VAL A 45 -2.67 -0.75 -1.45
CA VAL A 45 -3.13 -1.29 -0.16
C VAL A 45 -2.00 -1.73 0.76
N ARG A 46 -0.79 -1.93 0.22
CA ARG A 46 0.37 -2.39 1.00
C ARG A 46 1.67 -1.92 0.37
N TYR A 47 2.66 -1.61 1.20
CA TYR A 47 4.05 -1.40 0.80
C TYR A 47 4.96 -2.28 1.66
N GLY A 48 5.80 -3.12 1.04
CA GLY A 48 6.47 -4.21 1.78
C GLY A 48 5.46 -5.06 2.53
N ASP A 49 5.70 -5.31 3.82
CA ASP A 49 4.74 -5.91 4.77
C ASP A 49 3.96 -4.89 5.61
N ILE A 50 4.00 -3.60 5.27
CA ILE A 50 3.19 -2.57 5.93
C ILE A 50 1.86 -2.41 5.17
N PRO A 51 0.73 -2.85 5.75
CA PRO A 51 -0.59 -2.64 5.17
C PRO A 51 -1.08 -1.21 5.40
N LEU A 52 -2.00 -0.77 4.55
CA LEU A 52 -2.77 0.44 4.79
C LEU A 52 -3.64 0.24 6.05
N PRO A 53 -3.50 1.06 7.11
CA PRO A 53 -4.28 0.91 8.33
C PRO A 53 -5.78 1.12 8.04
N LYS A 54 -6.63 0.19 8.49
CA LYS A 54 -8.08 0.22 8.21
C LYS A 54 -8.78 1.45 8.81
N GLY A 55 -8.25 2.02 9.88
CA GLY A 55 -8.81 3.19 10.57
C GLY A 55 -8.31 4.53 10.02
N LEU A 56 -7.41 4.54 9.04
CA LEU A 56 -6.85 5.79 8.53
C LEU A 56 -7.84 6.49 7.58
N PRO A 57 -8.31 7.71 7.89
CA PRO A 57 -9.20 8.44 7.00
C PRO A 57 -8.48 8.80 5.70
N ARG A 58 -9.25 8.96 4.61
CA ARG A 58 -8.67 9.31 3.31
C ARG A 58 -7.98 10.67 3.37
N GLY A 59 -6.69 10.70 3.07
CA GLY A 59 -5.86 11.91 3.16
C GLY A 59 -5.23 12.14 4.55
N GLY A 60 -5.60 11.33 5.54
CA GLY A 60 -4.88 11.26 6.80
C GLY A 60 -3.53 10.57 6.65
N TRP A 61 -2.67 10.81 7.63
CA TRP A 61 -1.38 10.14 7.79
C TRP A 61 -1.27 9.61 9.22
N THR A 62 -0.43 8.60 9.40
CA THR A 62 -0.06 8.08 10.71
C THR A 62 1.43 7.78 10.67
N GLU A 63 2.10 8.00 11.80
CA GLU A 63 3.52 7.74 11.92
C GLU A 63 3.76 6.26 12.27
N LEU A 64 4.81 5.66 11.69
CA LEU A 64 5.14 4.26 11.94
C LEU A 64 5.85 4.12 13.30
N ASP A 65 5.63 2.98 13.95
CA ASP A 65 6.39 2.66 15.16
C ASP A 65 7.86 2.33 14.83
N LEU A 66 8.70 2.21 15.86
CA LEU A 66 10.13 1.91 15.69
C LEU A 66 10.37 0.53 15.05
N ALA A 67 9.51 -0.46 15.33
CA ALA A 67 9.66 -1.81 14.80
C ALA A 67 9.36 -1.85 13.29
N GLN A 68 8.27 -1.21 12.87
CA GLN A 68 7.87 -1.02 11.47
C GLN A 68 8.89 -0.19 10.70
N THR A 69 9.46 0.83 11.34
CA THR A 69 10.52 1.65 10.76
C THR A 69 11.77 0.82 10.52
N ASN A 70 12.20 0.03 11.52
CA ASN A 70 13.37 -0.82 11.39
C ASN A 70 13.17 -1.95 10.36
N TYR A 71 11.96 -2.50 10.26
CA TYR A 71 11.62 -3.45 9.20
C TYR A 71 11.85 -2.86 7.80
N LEU A 72 11.39 -1.63 7.54
CA LEU A 72 11.61 -0.98 6.25
C LEU A 72 13.09 -0.70 5.98
N ARG A 73 13.87 -0.40 7.01
CA ARG A 73 15.31 -0.16 6.90
C ARG A 73 16.07 -1.44 6.57
N GLU A 74 15.75 -2.52 7.26
CA GLU A 74 16.33 -3.85 7.00
C GLU A 74 16.06 -4.30 5.56
N LEU A 75 14.86 -4.04 5.04
CA LEU A 75 14.49 -4.39 3.66
C LEU A 75 15.37 -3.73 2.59
N VAL A 76 16.02 -2.63 2.92
CA VAL A 76 16.95 -1.90 2.04
C VAL A 76 18.38 -1.91 2.58
N GLU A 77 18.71 -2.90 3.43
CA GLU A 77 20.04 -3.13 3.99
C GLU A 77 20.60 -1.95 4.82
N LEU A 78 19.72 -1.16 5.43
CA LEU A 78 20.11 -0.08 6.33
C LEU A 78 20.17 -0.54 7.79
N PRO A 79 21.10 0.00 8.60
CA PRO A 79 21.20 -0.34 10.01
C PRO A 79 19.95 0.10 10.78
N PRO A 80 19.49 -0.65 11.79
CA PRO A 80 18.32 -0.30 12.58
C PRO A 80 18.54 0.96 13.41
N GLU A 81 17.47 1.72 13.64
CA GLU A 81 17.45 2.87 14.54
C GLU A 81 17.04 2.44 15.95
N THR A 82 17.64 3.09 16.95
CA THR A 82 17.36 2.86 18.37
C THR A 82 16.43 3.94 18.96
N SER A 83 16.24 5.04 18.24
CA SER A 83 15.51 6.23 18.69
C SER A 83 14.29 6.47 17.78
N SER A 84 13.11 6.53 18.39
CA SER A 84 11.89 7.00 17.73
C SER A 84 11.65 8.46 18.12
N LYS A 85 11.30 9.30 17.15
CA LYS A 85 10.85 10.69 17.41
C LYS A 85 9.36 10.76 17.78
N VAL A 86 8.66 9.63 17.75
CA VAL A 86 7.24 9.52 18.06
C VAL A 86 7.07 9.42 19.57
N ALA A 87 6.35 10.37 20.17
CA ALA A 87 5.81 10.19 21.51
C ALA A 87 4.85 9.01 21.45
N VAL A 88 5.21 7.90 22.10
CA VAL A 88 4.41 6.67 22.10
C VAL A 88 3.17 6.92 22.95
N GLU A 89 2.14 7.56 22.39
CA GLU A 89 0.79 7.48 22.93
C GLU A 89 0.25 6.08 22.63
N LYS A 90 0.59 5.12 23.50
CA LYS A 90 -0.18 3.89 23.62
C LYS A 90 -1.57 4.27 24.12
N THR A 91 -2.50 4.56 23.22
CA THR A 91 -3.92 4.44 23.56
C THR A 91 -4.20 2.94 23.72
N VAL A 92 -4.05 2.47 24.95
CA VAL A 92 -4.59 1.19 25.40
C VAL A 92 -6.11 1.31 25.28
N VAL A 93 -6.69 0.71 24.24
CA VAL A 93 -8.12 0.49 24.19
C VAL A 93 -8.38 -0.75 25.04
N ALA A 94 -8.97 -0.52 26.21
CA ALA A 94 -9.44 -1.53 27.16
C ALA A 94 -10.61 -2.35 26.60
#